data_AF-A0A8C2TRP3-F1
#
_entry.id   AF-A0A8C2TRP3-F1
#
_cell.length_a   1.000
_cell.length_b   1.000
_cell.length_c   1.000
_cell.angle_alpha   90.00
_cell.angle_beta   90.00
_cell.angle_gamma   90.00
#
_symmetry.space_group_name_H-M   'P 1'
#
loop_
_entity.id
_entity.type
_entity.pdbx_description
1 polymer ?
#
loop_
_entity_poly.entity_id
_entity_poly.type
_entity_poly.pdbx_seq_one_letter_code
_entity_poly.pdbx_strand_id
1 'polypeptide(L)'
;MSDNDDIEVESDADKRAHHNALERKRRDHIKDSFHSLRDSVPSLQGEKASRAQILDKATEYIQYMRRKNHTHQQDIDDLKRQNALLEQQVLLPLQDKPARQQVGLSRAPAQSVLWESS
;
A
#
# COMPACT_ATOMS: atom_id res chain seq x y z
N MET A 1 -40.75 -15.79 -58.16
CA MET A 1 -39.60 -16.23 -57.35
C MET A 1 -39.92 -15.78 -55.94
N SER A 2 -40.43 -16.68 -55.11
CA SER A 2 -40.66 -16.38 -53.70
C SER A 2 -39.42 -16.90 -52.99
N ASP A 3 -38.57 -15.97 -52.56
CA ASP A 3 -37.51 -16.24 -51.60
C ASP A 3 -38.20 -16.71 -50.32
N ASN A 4 -38.33 -18.02 -50.22
CA ASN A 4 -38.81 -18.68 -49.03
C ASN A 4 -37.63 -18.65 -48.05
N ASP A 5 -37.53 -17.56 -47.30
CA ASP A 5 -36.64 -17.47 -46.15
C ASP A 5 -36.88 -18.71 -45.29
N ASP A 6 -35.94 -19.64 -45.33
CA ASP A 6 -35.83 -20.77 -44.40
C ASP A 6 -35.63 -20.16 -43.02
N ILE A 7 -36.74 -19.84 -42.36
CA ILE A 7 -36.76 -19.60 -40.93
C ILE A 7 -36.42 -20.95 -40.32
N GLU A 8 -35.12 -21.18 -40.07
CA GLU A 8 -34.63 -22.32 -39.29
C GLU A 8 -35.32 -22.27 -37.92
N VAL A 9 -36.43 -22.99 -37.80
CA VAL A 9 -37.13 -23.18 -36.53
C VAL A 9 -36.25 -24.11 -35.71
N GLU A 10 -35.35 -23.53 -34.92
CA GLU A 10 -34.45 -24.24 -34.01
C GLU A 10 -35.25 -25.24 -33.18
N SER A 11 -34.91 -26.52 -33.29
CA SER A 11 -35.65 -27.60 -32.64
C SER A 11 -35.50 -27.50 -31.12
N ASP A 12 -36.45 -28.07 -30.37
CA ASP A 12 -36.32 -28.14 -28.91
C ASP A 12 -35.09 -28.96 -28.46
N ALA A 13 -34.51 -29.78 -29.34
CA ALA A 13 -33.24 -30.44 -29.09
C ALA A 13 -32.06 -29.45 -29.19
N ASP A 14 -32.07 -28.58 -30.20
CA ASP A 14 -31.02 -27.58 -30.43
C ASP A 14 -31.00 -26.53 -29.32
N LYS A 15 -32.18 -26.02 -28.92
CA LYS A 15 -32.31 -25.11 -27.77
C LYS A 15 -31.75 -25.72 -26.48
N ARG A 16 -32.03 -27.00 -26.23
CA ARG A 16 -31.49 -27.73 -25.06
C ARG A 16 -29.99 -27.93 -25.17
N ALA A 17 -29.47 -28.26 -26.35
CA ALA A 17 -28.04 -28.43 -26.60
C ALA A 17 -27.29 -27.10 -26.37
N HIS A 18 -27.81 -26.00 -26.92
CA HIS A 18 -27.28 -24.67 -26.75
C HIS A 18 -27.28 -24.23 -25.28
N HIS A 19 -28.39 -24.40 -24.57
CA HIS A 19 -28.47 -24.12 -23.13
C HIS A 19 -27.43 -24.92 -22.32
N ASN A 20 -27.29 -26.21 -22.61
CA ASN A 20 -26.29 -27.07 -21.96
C ASN A 20 -24.84 -26.63 -22.25
N ALA A 21 -24.58 -26.12 -23.46
CA ALA A 21 -23.28 -25.59 -23.83
C ALA A 21 -22.95 -24.30 -23.07
N LEU A 22 -23.90 -23.37 -22.98
CA LEU A 22 -23.73 -22.13 -22.22
C LEU A 22 -23.50 -22.40 -20.73
N GLU A 23 -24.26 -23.33 -20.15
CA GLU A 23 -24.10 -23.66 -18.73
C GLU A 23 -22.75 -24.36 -18.45
N ARG A 24 -22.24 -25.19 -19.37
CA ARG A 24 -20.87 -25.73 -19.27
C ARG A 24 -19.85 -24.60 -19.23
N LYS A 25 -19.91 -23.66 -20.19
CA LYS A 25 -19.02 -22.50 -20.24
C LYS A 25 -19.08 -21.67 -18.95
N ARG A 26 -20.27 -21.48 -18.38
CA ARG A 26 -20.45 -20.78 -17.10
C ARG A 26 -19.76 -21.52 -15.95
N ARG A 27 -19.92 -22.85 -15.88
CA ARG A 27 -19.27 -23.67 -14.84
C ARG A 27 -17.76 -23.67 -14.95
N ASP A 28 -17.22 -23.70 -16.16
CA ASP A 28 -15.78 -23.62 -16.39
C ASP A 28 -15.22 -22.27 -15.90
N HIS A 29 -15.89 -21.17 -16.21
CA HIS A 29 -15.48 -19.85 -15.73
C HIS A 29 -15.51 -19.73 -14.19
N ILE A 30 -16.52 -20.34 -13.54
CA ILE A 30 -16.57 -20.43 -12.07
C ILE A 30 -15.42 -21.27 -11.54
N LYS A 31 -15.12 -22.38 -12.20
CA LYS A 31 -14.00 -23.25 -11.82
C LYS A 31 -12.68 -22.47 -11.85
N ASP A 32 -12.44 -21.69 -12.91
CA ASP A 32 -11.26 -20.84 -13.04
C ASP A 32 -11.21 -19.77 -11.95
N SER A 33 -12.34 -19.13 -11.65
CA SER A 33 -12.45 -18.18 -10.53
C SER A 33 -12.08 -18.80 -9.18
N PHE A 34 -12.47 -20.05 -8.94
CA PHE A 34 -12.08 -20.79 -7.72
C PHE A 34 -10.58 -21.11 -7.69
N HIS A 35 -9.95 -21.42 -8.83
CA HIS A 35 -8.50 -21.61 -8.90
C HIS A 35 -7.76 -20.31 -8.57
N SER A 36 -8.14 -19.19 -9.20
CA SER A 36 -7.55 -17.88 -8.92
C SER A 36 -7.72 -17.47 -7.45
N LEU A 37 -8.89 -17.74 -6.86
CA LEU A 37 -9.13 -17.46 -5.44
C LEU A 37 -8.23 -18.32 -4.53
N ARG A 38 -8.12 -19.62 -4.81
CA ARG A 38 -7.24 -20.52 -4.05
C ARG A 38 -5.80 -20.03 -4.08
N ASP A 39 -5.31 -19.68 -5.26
CA ASP A 39 -3.91 -19.28 -5.46
C ASP A 39 -3.60 -17.92 -4.80
N SER A 40 -4.64 -17.10 -4.55
CA SER A 40 -4.52 -15.82 -3.82
C SER A 40 -4.47 -15.97 -2.30
N VAL A 41 -4.78 -17.16 -1.76
CA VAL A 41 -4.81 -17.44 -0.32
C VAL A 41 -3.56 -18.26 0.04
N PRO A 42 -2.56 -17.70 0.76
CA PRO A 42 -1.27 -18.35 0.99
C PRO A 42 -1.36 -19.75 1.61
N SER A 43 -2.33 -19.99 2.51
CA SER A 43 -2.53 -21.28 3.18
C SER A 43 -3.13 -22.38 2.28
N LEU A 44 -3.55 -22.04 1.07
CA LEU A 44 -4.14 -22.99 0.11
C LEU A 44 -3.26 -23.22 -1.12
N GLN A 45 -2.14 -22.50 -1.25
CA GLN A 45 -1.24 -22.62 -2.39
C GLN A 45 -0.59 -24.01 -2.41
N GLY A 46 -0.66 -24.67 -3.56
CA GLY A 46 -0.07 -26.01 -3.75
C GLY A 46 -0.88 -27.16 -3.14
N GLU A 47 -2.00 -26.89 -2.47
CA GLU A 47 -2.83 -27.90 -1.83
C GLU A 47 -4.12 -28.22 -2.63
N LYS A 48 -4.60 -29.46 -2.49
CA LYS A 48 -5.93 -29.84 -2.96
C LYS A 48 -6.96 -29.38 -1.93
N ALA A 49 -7.67 -28.30 -2.24
CA ALA A 49 -8.73 -27.76 -1.39
C ALA A 49 -10.11 -27.89 -2.06
N SER A 50 -11.13 -28.27 -1.29
CA SER A 50 -12.52 -28.26 -1.75
C SER A 50 -13.05 -26.83 -1.92
N ARG A 51 -14.14 -26.64 -2.66
CA ARG A 51 -14.78 -25.31 -2.84
C ARG A 51 -15.17 -24.67 -1.51
N ALA A 52 -15.71 -25.45 -0.57
CA ALA A 52 -16.06 -24.96 0.77
C ALA A 52 -14.82 -24.46 1.51
N GLN A 53 -13.75 -25.27 1.56
CA GLN A 53 -12.49 -24.87 2.20
C GLN A 53 -11.89 -23.61 1.57
N ILE A 54 -11.98 -23.46 0.24
CA ILE A 54 -11.51 -22.25 -0.45
C ILE A 54 -12.25 -21.01 0.07
N LEU A 55 -13.58 -21.08 0.19
CA LEU A 55 -14.39 -19.96 0.69
C LEU A 55 -14.12 -19.65 2.16
N ASP A 56 -14.02 -20.69 2.99
CA ASP A 56 -13.76 -20.55 4.43
C ASP A 56 -12.38 -19.90 4.67
N LYS A 57 -11.33 -20.45 4.05
CA LYS A 57 -9.97 -19.92 4.18
C LYS A 57 -9.78 -18.55 3.55
N ALA A 58 -10.45 -18.25 2.44
CA ALA A 58 -10.46 -16.90 1.88
C ALA A 58 -11.08 -15.90 2.86
N THR A 59 -12.19 -16.26 3.50
CA THR A 59 -12.87 -15.42 4.49
C THR A 59 -11.99 -15.19 5.72
N GLU A 60 -11.39 -16.26 6.27
CA GLU A 60 -10.41 -16.18 7.36
C GLU A 60 -9.23 -15.27 6.99
N TYR A 61 -8.69 -15.42 5.78
CA TYR A 61 -7.54 -14.66 5.32
C TYR A 61 -7.86 -13.16 5.16
N ILE A 62 -9.04 -12.81 4.62
CA ILE A 62 -9.49 -11.41 4.54
C ILE A 62 -9.59 -10.79 5.95
N GLN A 63 -10.18 -11.50 6.91
CA GLN A 63 -10.30 -11.01 8.29
C GLN A 63 -8.93 -10.86 8.97
N TYR A 64 -8.02 -11.80 8.73
CA TYR A 64 -6.64 -11.72 9.19
C TYR A 64 -5.92 -10.49 8.61
N MET A 65 -5.97 -10.30 7.28
CA MET A 65 -5.30 -9.18 6.62
C MET A 65 -5.87 -7.82 7.05
N ARG A 66 -7.18 -7.72 7.30
CA ARG A 66 -7.78 -6.51 7.87
C ARG A 66 -7.20 -6.16 9.24
N ARG A 67 -7.09 -7.14 10.14
CA ARG A 67 -6.49 -6.93 11.48
C ARG A 67 -5.01 -6.57 11.37
N LYS A 68 -4.26 -7.30 10.53
CA LYS A 68 -2.83 -7.05 10.31
C LYS A 68 -2.56 -5.64 9.78
N ASN A 69 -3.32 -5.20 8.77
CA ASN A 69 -3.19 -3.85 8.23
C ASN A 69 -3.55 -2.78 9.25
N HIS A 70 -4.55 -3.03 10.11
CA HIS A 70 -4.91 -2.11 11.19
C HIS A 70 -3.76 -1.93 12.20
N THR A 71 -3.15 -3.03 12.65
CA THR A 71 -1.98 -2.98 13.53
C THR A 71 -0.82 -2.24 12.87
N HIS A 72 -0.50 -2.55 11.61
CA HIS A 72 0.56 -1.82 10.89
C HIS A 72 0.28 -0.33 10.76
N GLN A 73 -0.99 0.06 10.57
CA GLN A 73 -1.36 1.47 10.54
C GLN A 73 -1.14 2.14 11.90
N GLN A 74 -1.47 1.47 13.00
CA GLN A 74 -1.18 1.96 14.35
C GLN A 74 0.33 2.12 14.58
N ASP A 75 1.13 1.12 14.20
CA ASP A 75 2.59 1.18 14.31
C ASP A 75 3.16 2.37 13.51
N ILE A 76 2.66 2.60 12.29
CA ILE A 76 3.05 3.74 11.46
C ILE A 76 2.73 5.07 12.16
N ASP A 77 1.54 5.19 12.74
CA ASP A 77 1.11 6.42 13.40
C ASP A 77 1.89 6.69 14.69
N ASP A 78 2.22 5.63 15.44
CA ASP A 78 3.08 5.69 16.63
C ASP A 78 4.50 6.13 16.28
N LEU A 79 5.10 5.54 15.25
CA LEU A 79 6.43 5.92 14.76
C LEU A 79 6.46 7.36 14.25
N LYS A 80 5.41 7.81 13.55
CA LYS A 80 5.29 9.22 13.13
C LYS A 80 5.25 10.17 14.31
N ARG A 81 4.49 9.83 15.37
CA ARG A 81 4.44 10.64 16.60
C ARG A 81 5.79 10.71 17.29
N GLN A 82 6.49 9.57 17.40
CA GLN A 82 7.84 9.52 17.98
C GLN A 82 8.84 10.34 17.17
N ASN A 83 8.83 10.22 15.84
CA ASN A 83 9.69 11.01 14.96
C ASN A 83 9.44 12.52 15.13
N ALA A 84 8.17 12.95 15.17
CA ALA A 84 7.85 14.37 15.38
C ALA A 84 8.38 14.92 16.72
N LEU A 85 8.30 14.13 17.79
CA LEU A 85 8.86 14.51 19.10
C LEU A 85 10.38 14.58 19.08
N LEU A 86 11.06 13.67 18.36
CA LEU A 86 12.51 13.67 18.22
C LEU A 86 12.98 14.84 17.35
N GLU A 87 12.31 15.12 16.23
CA GLU A 87 12.58 16.28 15.37
C GLU A 87 12.45 17.59 16.15
N GLN A 88 11.42 17.73 16.98
CA GLN A 88 11.26 18.89 17.86
C GLN A 88 12.44 19.02 18.84
N GLN A 89 12.88 17.92 19.47
CA GLN A 89 14.02 17.91 20.39
C GLN A 89 15.34 18.26 19.71
N VAL A 90 15.51 17.93 18.43
CA VAL A 90 16.72 18.28 17.65
C VAL A 90 16.68 19.74 17.18
N LEU A 91 15.50 20.31 16.97
CA LEU A 91 15.33 21.69 16.50
C LEU A 91 15.53 22.75 17.61
N LEU A 92 15.15 22.43 18.85
CA LEU A 92 15.23 23.37 19.98
C LEU A 92 16.68 23.82 20.34
N PRO A 93 17.70 22.93 20.38
CA PRO A 93 19.08 23.31 20.70
C PRO A 93 19.75 24.22 19.66
N LEU A 94 19.16 24.39 18.47
CA LEU A 94 19.72 25.25 17.42
C LEU A 94 19.31 26.73 17.55
N GLN A 95 18.30 27.06 18.37
CA GLN A 95 17.83 28.44 18.56
C GLN A 95 18.54 29.16 19.72
N ASP A 96 19.13 28.43 20.68
CA ASP A 96 19.80 28.98 21.86
C ASP A 96 21.33 29.11 21.74
N LYS A 97 21.88 29.37 20.54
CA LYS A 97 23.27 29.86 20.48
C LYS A 97 23.27 31.35 20.84
N PRO A 98 23.73 31.76 22.04
CA PRO A 98 23.82 33.19 22.33
C PRO A 98 24.77 33.81 21.31
N ALA A 99 24.33 34.92 20.71
CA ALA A 99 25.15 35.76 19.87
C ALA A 99 26.44 36.07 20.62
N ARG A 100 27.54 35.47 20.16
CA ARG A 100 28.88 35.62 20.71
C ARG A 100 29.18 37.11 20.78
N GLN A 101 29.14 37.70 21.98
CA GLN A 101 29.46 39.11 22.18
C GLN A 101 30.86 39.35 21.61
N GLN A 102 30.92 40.16 20.55
CA GLN A 102 32.18 40.77 20.14
C GLN A 102 32.58 41.71 21.29
N VAL A 103 33.52 41.27 22.11
CA VAL A 103 34.12 42.10 23.14
C VAL A 103 34.92 43.17 22.40
N GLY A 104 34.36 44.38 22.31
CA GLY A 104 35.04 45.54 21.77
C GLY A 104 36.25 45.86 22.65
N LEU A 105 37.44 45.48 22.19
CA LEU A 105 38.69 45.99 22.73
C LEU A 105 38.79 47.46 22.31
N SER A 106 38.41 48.36 23.20
CA SER A 106 38.72 49.78 23.10
C SER A 106 40.23 49.95 23.09
N ARG A 107 40.79 50.22 21.90
CA ARG A 107 42.19 50.59 21.75
C ARG A 107 42.37 52.00 22.31
N ALA A 108 43.06 52.11 23.44
CA ALA A 108 43.45 53.38 24.06
C ALA A 108 44.24 54.27 23.07
N PRO A 109 44.18 55.60 23.19
CA PRO A 109 44.89 56.50 22.30
C PRO A 109 46.40 56.39 22.55
N ALA A 110 47.16 56.18 21.48
CA ALA A 110 48.61 56.22 21.52
C ALA A 110 49.06 57.65 21.84
N GLN A 111 49.69 57.83 23.00
CA GLN A 111 50.49 59.03 23.25
C GLN A 111 51.76 58.90 22.41
N SER A 112 51.91 59.83 21.47
CA SER A 112 53.14 60.04 20.71
C SER A 112 54.24 60.43 21.69
N VAL A 113 55.29 59.61 21.76
CA VAL A 113 56.53 60.01 22.42
C VAL A 113 57.61 59.98 21.36
N LEU A 114 57.89 61.17 20.81
CA LEU A 114 59.14 61.46 20.14
C LEU A 114 60.27 61.15 21.11
N TRP A 115 61.21 60.31 20.71
CA TRP A 115 62.59 60.43 21.17
C TRP A 115 63.55 60.23 19.99
N GLU A 116 64.23 61.34 19.73
CA GLU A 116 65.34 61.55 18.82
C GLU A 116 66.60 60.74 19.19
N SER A 117 67.41 60.50 18.16
CA SER A 117 68.89 60.49 18.18
C SER A 117 69.64 59.30 18.80
N SER A 118 70.21 58.44 17.95
CA SER A 118 71.64 58.45 17.55
C SER A 118 71.99 57.20 16.74
#